data_AF-A0A1X4XY65-F1
#
_entry.id   AF-A0A1X4XY65-F1
#
_cell.length_a   1.000
_cell.length_b   1.000
_cell.length_c   1.000
_cell.angle_alpha   90.00
_cell.angle_beta   90.00
_cell.angle_gamma   90.00
#
_symmetry.space_group_name_H-M   'P 1'
#
loop_
_entity.id
_entity.type
_entity.pdbx_description
1 polymer ?
#
loop_
_entity_poly.entity_id
_entity_poly.type
_entity_poly.pdbx_seq_one_letter_code
_entity_poly.pdbx_strand_id
1 'polypeptide(L)'
;MQSDIYLIGCDPSVKHLAFAVYKNKTLTDYFKIKTDFTEINKLFFGFKNKNVIFGIEKQYLHLNIATLIKLVEVRTLVTTLASVNNFSEILTITPQEWQSLILGMNQKQKREQRKNVSMLVASKIACEKITDNDIADAICIANYIVISQSPLPKGRGLSREGQGQLAD
;
A
#
# COMPACT_ATOMS: atom_id res chain seq x y z
N MET A 1 -15.83 5.65 23.13
CA MET A 1 -16.09 5.11 21.78
C MET A 1 -14.75 4.80 21.15
N GLN A 2 -14.57 3.63 20.57
CA GLN A 2 -13.34 3.31 19.84
C GLN A 2 -13.34 4.13 18.55
N SER A 3 -12.33 4.98 18.35
CA SER A 3 -12.22 5.78 17.13
C SER A 3 -11.98 4.88 15.93
N ASP A 4 -12.73 5.09 14.85
CA ASP A 4 -12.53 4.38 13.59
C ASP A 4 -11.09 4.57 13.09
N ILE A 5 -10.47 3.48 12.62
CA ILE A 5 -9.18 3.53 11.94
C ILE A 5 -9.39 3.36 10.43
N TYR A 6 -8.74 4.24 9.67
CA TYR A 6 -8.70 4.18 8.22
C TYR A 6 -7.33 3.70 7.75
N LEU A 7 -7.32 2.80 6.78
CA LEU A 7 -6.11 2.28 6.15
C LEU A 7 -6.24 2.56 4.66
N ILE A 8 -5.36 3.38 4.10
CA ILE A 8 -5.46 3.82 2.71
C ILE A 8 -4.22 3.34 1.97
N GLY A 9 -4.41 2.50 0.94
CA GLY A 9 -3.34 2.10 0.02
C GLY A 9 -3.39 2.93 -1.26
N CYS A 10 -2.22 3.29 -1.78
CA CYS A 10 -2.07 4.03 -3.03
C CYS A 10 -1.08 3.35 -3.98
N ASP A 11 -1.54 3.09 -5.20
CA ASP A 11 -0.66 2.82 -6.35
C ASP A 11 -0.45 4.12 -7.13
N PRO A 12 0.75 4.73 -7.05
CA PRO A 12 1.00 6.03 -7.65
C PRO A 12 1.34 5.94 -9.14
N SER A 13 0.73 6.80 -9.95
CA SER A 13 1.08 7.00 -11.35
C SER A 13 1.05 8.47 -11.75
N VAL A 14 1.73 8.81 -12.85
CA VAL A 14 1.90 10.18 -13.33
C VAL A 14 0.57 10.80 -13.77
N LYS A 15 -0.37 9.98 -14.28
CA LYS A 15 -1.65 10.47 -14.82
C LYS A 15 -2.81 10.32 -13.84
N HIS A 16 -2.84 9.18 -13.17
CA HIS A 16 -3.90 8.84 -12.22
C HIS A 16 -3.28 8.22 -10.98
N LEU A 17 -3.89 8.43 -9.83
CA LEU A 17 -3.58 7.74 -8.59
C LEU A 17 -4.72 6.78 -8.29
N ALA A 18 -4.41 5.51 -8.06
CA ALA A 18 -5.37 4.54 -7.60
C ALA A 18 -5.31 4.45 -6.08
N PHE A 19 -6.48 4.40 -5.44
CA PHE A 19 -6.64 4.31 -4.00
C PHE A 19 -7.55 3.15 -3.63
N ALA A 20 -7.30 2.56 -2.48
CA ALA A 20 -8.24 1.69 -1.78
C ALA A 20 -8.32 2.11 -0.31
N VAL A 21 -9.53 2.20 0.21
CA VAL A 21 -9.83 2.68 1.56
C VAL A 21 -10.44 1.54 2.36
N TYR A 22 -9.85 1.26 3.51
CA TYR A 22 -10.40 0.36 4.50
C TYR A 22 -10.82 1.15 5.71
N LYS A 23 -11.93 0.73 6.31
CA LYS A 23 -12.39 1.19 7.62
C LYS A 23 -12.42 0.01 8.55
N ASN A 24 -11.67 0.07 9.65
CA ASN A 24 -11.58 -1.01 10.64
C ASN A 24 -11.27 -2.38 10.01
N LYS A 25 -10.32 -2.41 9.07
CA LYS A 25 -9.87 -3.61 8.33
C LYS A 25 -10.87 -4.18 7.30
N THR A 26 -11.98 -3.49 7.04
CA THR A 26 -12.91 -3.84 5.95
C THR A 26 -12.72 -2.88 4.79
N LEU A 27 -12.58 -3.39 3.57
CA LEU A 27 -12.55 -2.58 2.36
C LEU A 27 -13.90 -1.85 2.21
N THR A 28 -13.87 -0.53 2.11
CA THR A 28 -15.09 0.29 1.97
C THR A 28 -15.18 1.01 0.63
N ASP A 29 -14.05 1.30 0.00
CA ASP A 29 -14.02 2.04 -1.26
C ASP A 29 -12.71 1.79 -2.02
N TYR A 30 -12.74 1.96 -3.33
CA TYR A 30 -11.57 2.02 -4.20
C TYR A 30 -11.89 2.80 -5.47
N PHE A 31 -10.95 3.62 -5.92
CA PHE A 31 -11.19 4.54 -7.03
C PHE A 31 -9.88 5.06 -7.61
N LYS A 32 -9.97 5.72 -8.77
CA LYS A 32 -8.89 6.52 -9.33
C LYS A 32 -9.26 7.99 -9.31
N ILE A 33 -8.27 8.82 -9.03
CA ILE A 33 -8.35 10.26 -9.27
C ILE A 33 -7.26 10.68 -10.23
N LYS A 34 -7.44 11.81 -10.90
CA LYS A 34 -6.36 12.44 -11.66
C LYS A 34 -5.25 12.85 -10.70
N THR A 35 -4.02 12.79 -11.18
CA THR A 35 -2.85 13.29 -10.46
C THR A 35 -2.84 14.82 -10.50
N ASP A 36 -3.76 15.43 -9.74
CA ASP A 36 -4.00 16.86 -9.63
C ASP A 36 -4.02 17.26 -8.15
N PHE A 37 -3.37 18.37 -7.80
CA PHE A 37 -3.32 18.87 -6.42
C PHE A 37 -4.71 19.01 -5.80
N THR A 38 -5.67 19.56 -6.53
CA THR A 38 -7.02 19.86 -6.05
C THR A 38 -7.77 18.59 -5.69
N GLU A 39 -7.72 17.58 -6.56
CA GLU A 39 -8.38 16.29 -6.34
C GLU A 39 -7.78 15.54 -5.15
N ILE A 40 -6.44 15.50 -5.07
CA ILE A 40 -5.73 14.82 -3.98
C ILE A 40 -5.98 15.54 -2.65
N ASN A 41 -5.89 16.87 -2.64
CA ASN A 41 -6.12 17.66 -1.44
C ASN A 41 -7.57 17.52 -0.95
N LYS A 42 -8.55 17.54 -1.87
CA LYS A 42 -9.97 17.31 -1.52
C LYS A 42 -10.18 15.94 -0.88
N LEU A 43 -9.58 14.88 -1.46
CA LEU A 43 -9.64 13.54 -0.89
C LEU A 43 -9.07 13.52 0.53
N PHE A 44 -7.85 14.04 0.71
CA PHE A 44 -7.13 13.95 1.98
C PHE A 44 -7.75 14.82 3.06
N PHE A 45 -8.32 15.97 2.68
CA PHE A 45 -9.11 16.81 3.58
C PHE A 45 -10.34 16.08 4.12
N GLY A 46 -10.96 15.19 3.33
CA GLY A 46 -12.05 14.31 3.79
C GLY A 46 -11.64 13.34 4.92
N PHE A 47 -10.35 13.15 5.13
CA PHE A 47 -9.76 12.33 6.19
C PHE A 47 -9.09 13.16 7.30
N LYS A 48 -9.14 14.49 7.22
CA LYS A 48 -8.50 15.37 8.21
C LYS A 48 -8.96 15.04 9.63
N ASN A 49 -7.99 14.92 10.54
CA ASN A 49 -8.19 14.58 11.96
C ASN A 49 -8.81 13.19 12.23
N LYS A 50 -8.88 12.31 11.21
CA LYS A 50 -9.21 10.89 11.43
C LYS A 50 -7.93 10.11 11.70
N ASN A 51 -8.03 8.98 12.39
CA ASN A 51 -6.89 8.08 12.57
C ASN A 51 -6.65 7.32 11.25
N VAL A 52 -5.66 7.78 10.47
CA VAL A 52 -5.39 7.27 9.11
C VAL A 52 -3.94 6.79 8.98
N ILE A 53 -3.78 5.52 8.63
CA ILE A 53 -2.50 4.98 8.16
C ILE A 53 -2.53 4.95 6.64
N PHE A 54 -1.59 5.62 6.01
CA PHE A 54 -1.49 5.73 4.57
C PHE A 54 -0.26 4.98 4.06
N GLY A 55 -0.44 4.09 3.08
CA GLY A 55 0.64 3.37 2.42
C GLY A 55 0.71 3.70 0.94
N ILE A 56 1.92 3.94 0.44
CA ILE A 56 2.20 4.24 -0.96
C ILE A 56 3.39 3.43 -1.47
N GLU A 57 3.32 2.95 -2.70
CA GLU A 57 4.41 2.15 -3.28
C GLU A 57 5.68 2.98 -3.54
N LYS A 58 6.86 2.41 -3.22
CA LYS A 58 8.18 2.96 -3.57
C LYS A 58 8.42 2.91 -5.08
N GLN A 59 9.16 3.90 -5.57
CA GLN A 59 9.51 4.04 -6.98
C GLN A 59 10.97 3.66 -7.22
N TYR A 60 11.25 2.94 -8.32
CA TYR A 60 12.57 2.38 -8.62
C TYR A 60 13.11 2.87 -9.97
N LEU A 61 14.44 2.86 -10.08
CA LEU A 61 15.24 3.44 -11.17
C LEU A 61 15.08 2.75 -12.54
N HIS A 62 14.30 1.69 -12.65
CA HIS A 62 14.12 0.94 -13.91
C HIS A 62 13.24 1.68 -14.93
N LEU A 63 12.79 2.89 -14.61
CA LEU A 63 11.99 3.76 -15.47
C LEU A 63 12.88 4.75 -16.22
N ASN A 64 12.37 5.32 -17.31
CA ASN A 64 13.05 6.47 -17.91
C ASN A 64 13.13 7.62 -16.88
N ILE A 65 14.21 8.39 -16.94
CA ILE A 65 14.53 9.40 -15.92
C ILE A 65 13.40 10.44 -15.79
N ALA A 66 12.81 10.87 -16.91
CA ALA A 66 11.73 11.85 -16.90
C ALA A 66 10.46 11.34 -16.18
N THR A 67 10.10 10.07 -16.37
CA THR A 67 8.96 9.44 -15.68
C THR A 67 9.27 9.23 -14.21
N LEU A 68 10.50 8.85 -13.89
CA LEU A 68 10.93 8.70 -12.50
C LEU A 68 10.85 10.03 -11.74
N ILE A 69 11.35 11.13 -12.31
CA ILE A 69 11.25 12.48 -11.71
C ILE A 69 9.79 12.80 -11.40
N LYS A 70 8.89 12.65 -12.39
CA LYS A 70 7.46 12.90 -12.19
C LYS A 70 6.85 12.01 -11.10
N LEU A 71 7.21 10.73 -11.05
CA LEU A 71 6.69 9.84 -10.01
C LEU A 71 7.21 10.19 -8.61
N VAL A 72 8.45 10.69 -8.51
CA VAL A 72 9.00 11.22 -7.25
C VAL A 72 8.25 12.48 -6.83
N GLU A 73 7.97 13.41 -7.76
CA GLU A 73 7.16 14.60 -7.49
C GLU A 73 5.76 14.22 -7.00
N VAL A 74 5.11 13.25 -7.67
CA VAL A 74 3.78 12.75 -7.29
C VAL A 74 3.79 12.11 -5.91
N ARG A 75 4.74 11.22 -5.62
CA ARG A 75 4.85 10.61 -4.28
C ARG A 75 5.10 11.67 -3.22
N THR A 76 5.95 12.64 -3.50
CA THR A 76 6.25 13.75 -2.58
C THR A 76 5.01 14.59 -2.31
N LEU A 77 4.25 14.92 -3.36
CA LEU A 77 2.97 15.64 -3.24
C LEU A 77 1.99 14.90 -2.32
N VAL A 78 1.75 13.62 -2.59
CA VAL A 78 0.77 12.82 -1.85
C VAL A 78 1.21 12.62 -0.40
N THR A 79 2.48 12.30 -0.14
CA THR A 79 3.00 12.13 1.23
C THR A 79 3.03 13.45 2.02
N THR A 80 3.30 14.58 1.36
CA THR A 80 3.21 15.91 1.98
C THR A 80 1.77 16.23 2.37
N LEU A 81 0.81 15.99 1.47
CA LEU A 81 -0.62 16.20 1.77
C LEU A 81 -1.12 15.29 2.90
N ALA A 82 -0.65 14.04 2.99
CA ALA A 82 -0.97 13.16 4.11
C ALA A 82 -0.48 13.75 5.44
N SER A 83 0.76 14.25 5.44
CA SER A 83 1.38 14.86 6.62
C SER A 83 0.63 16.12 7.07
N VAL A 84 0.30 17.01 6.13
CA VAL A 84 -0.45 18.25 6.41
C VAL A 84 -1.87 17.97 6.95
N ASN A 85 -2.47 16.84 6.57
CA ASN A 85 -3.79 16.42 7.06
C ASN A 85 -3.73 15.55 8.33
N ASN A 86 -2.58 15.47 8.99
CA ASN A 86 -2.35 14.76 10.25
C ASN A 86 -2.67 13.26 10.18
N PHE A 87 -2.31 12.60 9.08
CA PHE A 87 -2.37 11.14 9.03
C PHE A 87 -1.41 10.56 10.07
N SER A 88 -1.86 9.55 10.81
CA SER A 88 -1.15 9.02 11.98
C SER A 88 0.14 8.30 11.59
N GLU A 89 0.17 7.70 10.41
CA GLU A 89 1.34 7.01 9.88
C GLU A 89 1.37 7.06 8.34
N ILE A 90 2.57 7.23 7.78
CA ILE A 90 2.81 7.22 6.33
C ILE A 90 3.86 6.16 6.03
N LEU A 91 3.44 5.08 5.38
CA LEU A 91 4.26 3.94 5.00
C LEU A 91 4.68 4.06 3.54
N THR A 92 5.98 3.89 3.28
CA THR A 92 6.47 3.70 1.91
C THR A 92 6.81 2.23 1.72
N ILE A 93 6.07 1.54 0.86
CA ILE A 93 6.09 0.07 0.75
C ILE A 93 6.81 -0.34 -0.53
N THR A 94 7.76 -1.26 -0.45
CA THR A 94 8.42 -1.82 -1.63
C THR A 94 7.44 -2.75 -2.38
N PRO A 95 7.49 -2.83 -3.72
CA PRO A 95 6.72 -3.80 -4.48
C PRO A 95 6.92 -5.23 -3.98
N GLN A 96 8.15 -5.58 -3.62
CA GLN A 96 8.49 -6.93 -3.19
C GLN A 96 7.86 -7.32 -1.85
N GLU A 97 7.77 -6.39 -0.89
CA GLU A 97 7.15 -6.63 0.42
C GLU A 97 5.69 -7.05 0.26
N TRP A 98 4.88 -6.25 -0.44
CA TRP A 98 3.47 -6.57 -0.59
C TRP A 98 3.24 -7.71 -1.58
N GLN A 99 3.99 -7.80 -2.68
CA GLN A 99 3.78 -8.87 -3.68
C GLN A 99 4.12 -10.25 -3.12
N SER A 100 5.15 -10.36 -2.28
CA SER A 100 5.48 -11.64 -1.65
C SER A 100 4.45 -12.06 -0.63
N LEU A 101 3.98 -11.14 0.22
CA LEU A 101 3.00 -11.46 1.26
C LEU A 101 1.59 -11.68 0.70
N ILE A 102 1.15 -10.84 -0.23
CA ILE A 102 -0.23 -10.81 -0.73
C ILE A 102 -0.43 -11.73 -1.94
N LEU A 103 0.53 -11.76 -2.86
CA LEU A 103 0.42 -12.55 -4.10
C LEU A 103 1.16 -13.89 -4.03
N GLY A 104 1.99 -14.11 -3.01
CA GLY A 104 2.89 -15.27 -2.95
C GLY A 104 3.96 -15.26 -4.05
N MET A 105 4.32 -14.08 -4.56
CA MET A 105 5.22 -13.93 -5.71
C MET A 105 6.62 -13.43 -5.33
N ASN A 106 7.61 -13.84 -6.12
CA ASN A 106 8.97 -13.34 -6.03
C ASN A 106 9.36 -12.57 -7.32
N GLN A 107 10.60 -12.10 -7.40
CA GLN A 107 11.05 -11.29 -8.53
C GLN A 107 11.20 -12.08 -9.84
N LYS A 108 11.17 -13.43 -9.80
CA LYS A 108 11.35 -14.28 -10.98
C LYS A 108 10.10 -14.35 -11.87
N GLN A 109 8.92 -14.08 -11.32
CA GLN A 109 7.69 -14.02 -12.11
C GLN A 109 7.71 -12.84 -13.09
N LYS A 110 7.02 -12.99 -14.22
CA LYS A 110 6.87 -11.88 -15.19
C LYS A 110 5.93 -10.81 -14.63
N ARG A 111 6.12 -9.55 -15.04
CA ARG A 111 5.27 -8.41 -14.65
C ARG A 111 3.79 -8.67 -14.95
N GLU A 112 3.49 -9.23 -16.11
CA GLU A 112 2.12 -9.56 -16.53
C GLU A 112 1.45 -10.58 -15.59
N GLN A 113 2.19 -11.61 -15.18
CA GLN A 113 1.69 -12.60 -14.21
C GLN A 113 1.37 -11.95 -12.86
N ARG A 114 2.23 -11.03 -12.39
CA ARG A 114 1.96 -10.27 -11.16
C ARG A 114 0.68 -9.46 -11.26
N LYS A 115 0.47 -8.75 -12.38
CA LYS A 115 -0.74 -7.96 -12.60
C LYS A 115 -2.01 -8.83 -12.66
N ASN A 116 -1.95 -9.97 -13.34
CA ASN A 116 -3.08 -10.92 -13.36
C ASN A 116 -3.42 -11.45 -11.96
N VAL A 117 -2.41 -11.83 -11.18
CA VAL A 117 -2.65 -12.34 -9.82
C VAL A 117 -3.10 -11.22 -8.87
N SER A 118 -2.59 -10.00 -9.02
CA SER A 118 -3.10 -8.83 -8.31
C SER A 118 -4.60 -8.63 -8.56
N MET A 119 -5.05 -8.65 -9.82
CA MET A 119 -6.47 -8.54 -10.16
C MET A 119 -7.31 -9.67 -9.56
N LEU A 120 -6.81 -10.92 -9.57
CA LEU A 120 -7.51 -12.07 -8.97
C LEU A 120 -7.66 -11.91 -7.45
N VAL A 121 -6.58 -11.52 -6.76
CA VAL A 121 -6.60 -11.32 -5.30
C VAL A 121 -7.49 -10.13 -4.94
N ALA A 122 -7.37 -9.01 -5.65
CA ALA A 122 -8.20 -7.82 -5.45
C ALA A 122 -9.68 -8.14 -5.67
N SER A 123 -10.02 -8.92 -6.71
CA SER A 123 -11.40 -9.34 -6.97
C SER A 123 -11.98 -10.18 -5.82
N LYS A 124 -11.16 -11.06 -5.25
CA LYS A 124 -11.56 -11.87 -4.08
C LYS A 124 -11.79 -10.99 -2.85
N ILE A 125 -10.95 -9.98 -2.63
CA ILE A 125 -11.08 -9.08 -1.49
C ILE A 125 -12.30 -8.16 -1.63
N ALA A 126 -12.54 -7.64 -2.83
CA ALA A 126 -13.66 -6.76 -3.13
C ALA A 126 -15.01 -7.48 -3.29
N CYS A 127 -14.99 -8.81 -3.37
CA CYS A 127 -16.17 -9.63 -3.70
C CYS A 127 -16.82 -9.27 -5.05
N GLU A 128 -16.05 -8.70 -5.98
CA GLU A 128 -16.50 -8.36 -7.32
C GLU A 128 -15.32 -8.40 -8.32
N LYS A 129 -15.61 -8.29 -9.62
CA LYS A 129 -14.57 -8.43 -10.65
C LYS A 129 -13.78 -7.13 -10.82
N ILE A 130 -12.50 -7.14 -10.43
CA ILE A 130 -11.55 -6.05 -10.67
C ILE A 130 -10.77 -6.33 -11.97
N THR A 131 -10.87 -5.41 -12.93
CA THR A 131 -10.19 -5.50 -14.24
C THR A 131 -9.10 -4.45 -14.43
N ASP A 132 -9.01 -3.48 -13.52
CA ASP A 132 -8.03 -2.41 -13.58
C ASP A 132 -6.82 -2.74 -12.71
N ASN A 133 -5.65 -2.78 -13.34
CA ASN A 133 -4.38 -3.17 -12.72
C ASN A 133 -3.88 -2.21 -11.63
N ASP A 134 -4.23 -0.92 -11.70
CA ASP A 134 -3.76 0.06 -10.71
C ASP A 134 -4.72 0.03 -9.49
N ILE A 135 -6.03 -0.15 -9.72
CA ILE A 135 -6.99 -0.42 -8.64
C ILE A 135 -6.64 -1.72 -7.90
N ALA A 136 -6.32 -2.77 -8.64
CA ALA A 136 -5.96 -4.05 -8.06
C ALA A 136 -4.72 -3.94 -7.14
N ASP A 137 -3.68 -3.24 -7.60
CA ASP A 137 -2.48 -3.01 -6.79
C ASP A 137 -2.80 -2.12 -5.58
N ALA A 138 -3.60 -1.06 -5.72
CA ALA A 138 -4.01 -0.23 -4.59
C ALA A 138 -4.77 -1.03 -3.51
N ILE A 139 -5.70 -1.92 -3.90
CA ILE A 139 -6.41 -2.83 -2.99
C ILE A 139 -5.42 -3.78 -2.30
N CYS A 140 -4.48 -4.36 -3.03
CA CYS A 140 -3.48 -5.27 -2.48
C CYS A 140 -2.53 -4.56 -1.51
N ILE A 141 -2.07 -3.35 -1.83
CA ILE A 141 -1.24 -2.50 -0.97
C ILE A 141 -2.00 -2.17 0.32
N ALA A 142 -3.26 -1.74 0.23
CA ALA A 142 -4.08 -1.46 1.41
C ALA A 142 -4.26 -2.72 2.28
N ASN A 143 -4.51 -3.88 1.67
CA ASN A 143 -4.63 -5.15 2.38
C ASN A 143 -3.32 -5.59 3.06
N TYR A 144 -2.16 -5.27 2.46
CA TYR A 144 -0.87 -5.45 3.09
C TYR A 144 -0.74 -4.65 4.40
N ILE A 145 -1.22 -3.40 4.42
CA ILE A 145 -1.25 -2.59 5.64
C ILE A 145 -2.15 -3.26 6.69
N VAL A 146 -3.35 -3.71 6.29
CA VAL A 146 -4.30 -4.41 7.19
C VAL A 146 -3.65 -5.60 7.89
N ILE A 147 -2.95 -6.45 7.13
CA ILE A 147 -2.28 -7.64 7.65
C ILE A 147 -1.11 -7.24 8.56
N SER A 148 -0.32 -6.26 8.16
CA SER A 148 0.85 -5.79 8.92
C SER A 148 0.48 -5.15 10.26
N GLN A 149 -0.72 -4.58 10.36
CA GLN A 149 -1.28 -4.01 11.59
C GLN A 149 -2.01 -5.03 12.47
N SER A 150 -2.09 -6.29 12.05
CA SER A 150 -2.64 -7.37 12.87
C SER A 150 -1.51 -8.00 13.67
N PRO A 151 -1.68 -8.28 14.98
CA PRO A 151 -0.66 -8.99 15.74
C PRO A 151 -0.36 -10.30 15.01
N LEU A 152 0.92 -10.49 14.64
CA LEU A 152 1.38 -11.73 14.04
C LEU A 152 0.91 -12.89 14.94
N PRO A 153 0.34 -13.97 14.37
CA PRO A 153 0.08 -15.15 15.17
C PRO A 153 1.40 -15.56 15.83
N LYS A 154 1.41 -15.66 17.17
CA LYS A 154 2.52 -16.24 17.93
C LYS A 154 2.72 -17.67 17.44
N GLY A 155 3.62 -17.87 16.47
CA GLY A 155 3.64 -19.15 15.76
C GLY A 155 4.62 -19.25 14.60
N ARG A 156 5.89 -18.91 14.85
CA ARG A 156 7.07 -19.66 14.41
C ARG A 156 8.30 -18.97 14.99
N GLY A 157 8.64 -19.33 16.23
CA GLY A 157 9.95 -19.04 16.78
C GLY A 157 11.00 -19.69 15.90
N LEU A 158 11.80 -18.88 15.22
CA LEU A 158 13.15 -19.30 14.89
C LEU A 158 13.93 -19.16 16.19
N SER A 159 14.04 -20.26 16.93
CA SER A 159 14.91 -20.38 18.09
C SER A 159 16.32 -20.01 17.65
N ARG A 160 16.81 -18.84 18.07
CA ARG A 160 18.25 -18.58 18.18
C ARG A 160 18.65 -18.88 19.61
N GLU A 161 18.68 -20.15 19.95
CA GLU A 161 19.42 -20.64 21.12
C GLU A 161 20.43 -21.65 20.61
N GLY A 162 21.70 -21.28 20.69
CA GLY A 162 22.80 -21.99 20.07
C GLY A 162 24.15 -21.33 20.35
N GLN A 163 24.43 -21.16 21.65
CA GLN A 163 25.76 -21.25 22.26
C GLN A 163 26.83 -20.22 21.88
N GLY A 164 27.00 -19.25 22.77
CA GLY A 164 28.26 -18.56 23.01
C GLY A 164 28.43 -18.34 24.52
N GLN A 165 29.26 -19.17 25.16
CA GLN A 165 29.89 -19.00 26.47
C GLN A 165 30.92 -20.15 26.56
N LEU A 166 32.19 -19.92 26.19
CA LEU A 166 33.29 -19.46 27.04
C LEU A 166 33.31 -20.19 28.39
N ALA A 167 34.24 -21.14 28.51
CA ALA A 167 34.78 -21.61 29.77
C ALA A 167 36.30 -21.39 29.70
N ASP A 168 36.82 -20.75 30.74
CA ASP A 168 38.23 -20.62 31.08
C ASP A 168 38.91 -21.98 31.28
#